data_AF-A0A7S1YIW1-F1
#
_entry.id   AF-A0A7S1YIW1-F1
#
_cell.length_a   1.000
_cell.length_b   1.000
_cell.length_c   1.000
_cell.angle_alpha   90.00
_cell.angle_beta   90.00
_cell.angle_gamma   90.00
#
_symmetry.space_group_name_H-M   'P 1'
#
loop_
_entity.id
_entity.type
_entity.pdbx_description
1 polymer ?
#
loop_
_entity_poly.entity_id
_entity_poly.type
_entity_poly.pdbx_seq_one_letter_code
_entity_poly.pdbx_strand_id
1 'polypeptide(L)'
;ALLVGHVAEDSGKIDMPLMRCLMYPPFIRVSTNNAQCAIVKSRLRPDEDIGRKYLEEPKGSITEYKVLSREELHGLPVTRVELLSLSGRTHQLNVHCAAFGHPIVGDTTYGIDGEAGPHGGLTVEEAETLMPNPNRASLELQQQMRDAHGDGGMYVHAKSIEFDHPIDKRIEISLDCDAPF
;
A
#
# COMPACT_ATOMS: atom_id res chain seq x y z
N ALA A 1 7.60 -6.45 6.65
CA ALA A 1 7.97 -5.72 5.41
C ALA A 1 9.10 -4.76 5.71
N LEU A 2 9.85 -4.35 4.69
CA LEU A 2 10.87 -3.31 4.81
C LEU A 2 10.39 -2.05 4.06
N LEU A 3 10.26 -0.94 4.77
CA LEU A 3 9.79 0.34 4.23
C LEU A 3 10.96 1.29 4.01
N VAL A 4 10.85 2.15 3.00
CA VAL A 4 11.84 3.20 2.74
C VAL A 4 11.77 4.29 3.81
N GLY A 5 12.92 4.71 4.34
CA GLY A 5 13.05 5.74 5.37
C GLY A 5 12.80 5.23 6.79
N HIS A 6 13.03 6.11 7.77
CA HIS A 6 12.76 5.84 9.19
C HIS A 6 11.38 6.36 9.58
N VAL A 7 10.45 5.45 9.84
CA VAL A 7 9.11 5.77 10.35
C VAL A 7 9.22 6.31 11.78
N ALA A 8 8.65 7.48 12.05
CA ALA A 8 8.77 8.15 13.34
C ALA A 8 8.05 7.41 14.47
N GLU A 9 6.81 6.98 14.24
CA GLU A 9 5.99 6.30 15.26
C GLU A 9 6.31 4.80 15.33
N ASP A 10 6.32 4.24 16.55
CA ASP A 10 6.61 2.82 16.75
C ASP A 10 5.44 1.90 16.38
N SER A 11 4.22 2.44 16.26
CA SER A 11 3.04 1.71 15.82
C SER A 11 1.95 2.67 15.39
N GLY A 12 1.05 2.22 14.52
CA GLY A 12 -0.13 2.99 14.15
C GLY A 12 -1.08 2.21 13.26
N LYS A 13 -2.08 2.91 12.74
CA LYS A 13 -3.12 2.35 11.86
C LYS A 13 -3.31 3.23 10.64
N ILE A 14 -3.34 2.58 9.48
CA ILE A 14 -3.64 3.18 8.19
C ILE A 14 -5.05 2.74 7.79
N ASP A 15 -6.00 3.65 7.96
CA ASP A 15 -7.43 3.46 7.65
C ASP A 15 -7.79 4.29 6.42
N MET A 16 -7.58 3.71 5.25
CA MET A 16 -7.84 4.37 3.98
C MET A 16 -8.65 3.46 3.07
N PRO A 17 -9.81 3.92 2.56
CA PRO A 17 -10.58 3.10 1.65
C PRO A 17 -9.84 2.91 0.32
N LEU A 18 -9.85 1.67 -0.16
CA LEU A 18 -9.23 1.29 -1.43
C LEU A 18 -10.28 1.00 -2.50
N MET A 19 -9.95 1.34 -3.73
CA MET A 19 -10.76 1.04 -4.90
C MET A 19 -9.88 0.74 -6.13
N ARG A 20 -10.46 0.14 -7.16
CA ARG A 20 -9.75 -0.03 -8.44
C ARG A 20 -9.64 1.31 -9.15
N CYS A 21 -8.49 1.58 -9.75
CA CYS A 21 -8.33 2.68 -10.68
C CYS A 21 -9.13 2.36 -11.95
N LEU A 22 -10.23 3.09 -12.18
CA LEU A 22 -11.09 2.88 -13.34
C LEU A 22 -10.50 3.47 -14.63
N MET A 23 -9.67 4.51 -14.51
CA MET A 23 -8.99 5.14 -15.64
C MET A 23 -7.87 4.26 -16.21
N TYR A 24 -7.25 3.44 -15.37
CA TYR A 24 -6.07 2.65 -15.69
C TYR A 24 -6.10 1.31 -14.92
N PRO A 25 -6.97 0.37 -15.29
CA PRO A 25 -6.92 -0.98 -14.75
C PRO A 25 -5.59 -1.66 -15.16
N PRO A 26 -4.99 -2.53 -14.31
CA PRO A 26 -5.57 -3.19 -13.14
C PRO A 26 -5.23 -2.56 -11.77
N PHE A 27 -4.68 -1.33 -11.74
CA PHE A 27 -4.13 -0.73 -10.51
C PHE A 27 -5.18 -0.48 -9.41
N ILE A 28 -4.72 -0.49 -8.16
CA ILE A 28 -5.51 -0.15 -6.96
C ILE A 28 -5.07 1.22 -6.46
N ARG A 29 -6.02 2.01 -5.96
CA ARG A 29 -5.74 3.35 -5.45
C ARG A 29 -6.51 3.64 -4.17
N VAL A 30 -5.99 4.57 -3.38
CA VAL A 30 -6.76 5.21 -2.32
C VAL A 30 -7.89 6.01 -2.94
N SER A 31 -9.10 5.85 -2.42
CA SER A 31 -10.27 6.60 -2.87
C SER A 31 -10.19 8.03 -2.38
N THR A 32 -10.10 8.98 -3.32
CA THR A 32 -10.14 10.42 -3.04
C THR A 32 -11.44 11.03 -3.55
N ASN A 33 -11.91 12.12 -2.92
CA ASN A 33 -13.08 12.87 -3.39
C ASN A 33 -12.93 13.32 -4.86
N ASN A 34 -11.71 13.69 -5.27
CA ASN A 34 -11.42 14.09 -6.65
C ASN A 34 -11.52 12.92 -7.63
N ALA A 35 -11.02 11.73 -7.26
CA ALA A 35 -11.16 10.53 -8.07
C ALA A 35 -12.63 10.12 -8.21
N GLN A 36 -13.41 10.21 -7.13
CA GLN A 36 -14.85 9.96 -7.15
C GLN A 36 -15.59 10.97 -8.03
N CYS A 37 -15.24 12.27 -7.95
CA CYS A 37 -15.77 13.31 -8.82
C CYS A 37 -15.40 13.09 -10.30
N ALA A 38 -14.19 12.62 -10.61
CA ALA A 38 -13.79 12.30 -11.98
C ALA A 38 -14.64 11.15 -12.56
N ILE A 39 -14.92 10.12 -11.74
CA ILE A 39 -15.84 9.02 -12.11
C ILE A 39 -17.26 9.55 -12.34
N VAL A 40 -17.75 10.45 -11.49
CA VAL A 40 -19.08 11.06 -11.64
C VAL A 40 -19.15 11.94 -12.90
N LYS A 41 -18.10 12.72 -13.19
CA LYS A 41 -18.02 13.59 -14.37
C LYS A 41 -17.85 12.80 -15.68
N SER A 42 -17.07 11.71 -15.68
CA SER A 42 -16.89 10.85 -16.86
C SER A 42 -18.14 10.02 -17.20
N ARG A 43 -19.08 9.87 -16.27
CA ARG A 43 -20.39 9.21 -16.45
C ARG A 43 -21.45 10.03 -17.18
N LEU A 44 -21.14 11.26 -17.62
CA LEU A 44 -22.05 12.07 -18.45
C LEU A 44 -21.95 11.72 -19.95
N ARG A 45 -21.88 10.43 -20.28
CA ARG A 45 -22.13 9.92 -21.65
C ARG A 45 -23.36 9.02 -21.61
N PRO A 46 -24.50 9.43 -22.20
CA PRO A 46 -25.79 8.73 -22.05
C PRO A 46 -25.88 7.33 -22.67
N ASP A 47 -24.85 6.89 -23.39
CA ASP A 47 -24.93 5.85 -24.43
C ASP A 47 -24.00 4.64 -24.23
N GLU A 48 -23.17 4.60 -23.18
CA GLU A 48 -22.31 3.44 -22.88
C GLU A 48 -22.84 2.62 -21.69
N ASP A 49 -23.02 1.31 -21.91
CA ASP A 49 -23.27 0.32 -20.86
C ASP A 49 -22.05 0.19 -19.94
N ILE A 50 -22.07 0.95 -18.85
CA ILE A 50 -21.04 0.89 -17.82
C ILE A 50 -21.24 -0.40 -17.01
N GLY A 51 -20.33 -1.35 -17.15
CA GLY A 51 -20.38 -2.61 -16.40
C GLY A 51 -20.48 -2.42 -14.88
N ARG A 52 -21.15 -3.35 -14.18
CA ARG A 52 -21.39 -3.33 -12.72
C ARG A 52 -20.15 -3.07 -11.85
N LYS A 53 -18.96 -3.45 -12.34
CA LYS A 53 -17.65 -3.32 -11.68
C LYS A 53 -17.18 -1.85 -11.52
N TYR A 54 -17.72 -0.94 -12.33
CA TYR A 54 -17.38 0.48 -12.33
C TYR A 54 -18.19 1.31 -11.30
N LEU A 55 -19.18 0.70 -10.64
CA LEU A 55 -20.01 1.29 -9.58
C LEU A 55 -19.60 0.87 -8.16
N GLU A 56 -18.49 0.13 -8.02
CA GLU A 56 -18.04 -0.30 -6.69
C GLU A 56 -17.66 0.90 -5.83
N GLU A 57 -18.38 1.06 -4.72
CA GLU A 57 -18.03 2.01 -3.68
C GLU A 57 -16.63 1.71 -3.13
N PRO A 58 -15.89 2.73 -2.68
CA PRO A 58 -14.67 2.55 -1.91
C PRO A 58 -14.87 1.53 -0.81
N LYS A 59 -13.97 0.56 -0.73
CA LYS A 59 -14.06 -0.48 0.29
C LYS A 59 -13.16 -0.09 1.45
N GLY A 60 -13.77 0.02 2.64
CA GLY A 60 -13.03 0.22 3.89
C GLY A 60 -11.87 -0.78 3.98
N SER A 61 -10.68 -0.24 4.21
CA SER A 61 -9.45 -1.02 4.25
C SER A 61 -8.57 -0.51 5.37
N ILE A 62 -8.12 -1.43 6.22
CA ILE A 62 -7.38 -1.10 7.43
C ILE A 62 -6.13 -1.96 7.51
N THR A 63 -4.99 -1.30 7.69
CA THR A 63 -3.71 -1.95 7.98
C THR A 63 -3.15 -1.38 9.29
N GLU A 64 -2.87 -2.24 10.25
CA GLU A 64 -2.09 -1.86 11.44
C GLU A 64 -0.61 -2.13 11.18
N TYR A 65 0.26 -1.27 11.72
CA TYR A 65 1.69 -1.44 11.61
C TYR A 65 2.36 -1.32 12.97
N LYS A 66 3.46 -2.05 13.12
CA LYS A 66 4.35 -1.97 14.28
C LYS A 66 5.80 -1.98 13.80
N VAL A 67 6.58 -1.00 14.23
CA VAL A 67 8.01 -0.92 13.95
C VAL A 67 8.74 -1.96 14.79
N LEU A 68 9.53 -2.79 14.12
CA LEU A 68 10.38 -3.80 14.75
C LEU A 68 11.81 -3.29 14.90
N SER A 69 12.34 -2.66 13.85
CA SER A 69 13.67 -2.04 13.84
C SER A 69 13.73 -0.90 12.82
N ARG A 70 14.61 0.08 13.09
CA ARG A 70 15.04 1.09 12.12
C ARG A 70 16.48 0.75 11.76
N GLU A 71 16.71 0.48 10.50
CA GLU A 71 17.96 -0.09 10.00
C GLU A 71 18.41 0.64 8.73
N GLU A 72 19.47 0.15 8.10
CA GLU A 72 19.98 0.67 6.84
C GLU A 72 20.08 -0.47 5.82
N LEU A 73 19.70 -0.17 4.58
CA LEU A 73 19.85 -1.05 3.43
C LEU A 73 20.59 -0.25 2.34
N HIS A 74 21.67 -0.80 1.80
CA HIS A 74 22.55 -0.08 0.86
C HIS A 74 23.07 1.27 1.40
N GLY A 75 23.20 1.41 2.74
CA GLY A 75 23.59 2.67 3.39
C GLY A 75 22.50 3.74 3.41
N LEU A 76 21.26 3.37 3.10
CA LEU A 76 20.08 4.24 3.10
C LEU A 76 19.11 3.81 4.20
N PRO A 77 18.42 4.75 4.88
CA PRO A 77 17.52 4.43 5.98
C PRO A 77 16.30 3.63 5.52
N VAL A 78 15.98 2.59 6.29
CA VAL A 78 14.80 1.74 6.11
C VAL A 78 14.18 1.38 7.46
N THR A 79 12.89 1.04 7.47
CA THR A 79 12.19 0.59 8.68
C THR A 79 11.61 -0.79 8.45
N ARG A 80 11.98 -1.73 9.33
CA ARG A 80 11.35 -3.03 9.39
C ARG A 80 10.07 -2.93 10.20
N VAL A 81 8.98 -3.33 9.57
CA VAL A 81 7.66 -3.28 10.17
C VAL A 81 6.96 -4.63 10.09
N GLU A 82 6.21 -4.93 11.13
CA GLU A 82 5.12 -5.89 11.10
C GLU A 82 3.87 -5.17 10.58
N LEU A 83 3.14 -5.82 9.65
CA LEU A 83 1.91 -5.28 9.08
C LEU A 83 0.79 -6.29 9.28
N LEU A 84 -0.29 -5.86 9.89
CA LEU A 84 -1.50 -6.65 10.07
C LEU A 84 -2.61 -6.10 9.20
N SER A 85 -3.05 -6.89 8.22
CA SER A 85 -4.14 -6.52 7.32
C SER A 85 -5.48 -6.93 7.95
N LEU A 86 -6.25 -5.97 8.47
CA LEU A 86 -7.59 -6.22 9.04
C LEU A 86 -8.67 -6.38 7.97
N SER A 87 -8.29 -6.18 6.71
CA SER A 87 -9.12 -6.42 5.52
C SER A 87 -8.29 -7.11 4.43
N GLY A 88 -8.94 -7.71 3.42
CA GLY A 88 -8.26 -8.48 2.37
C GLY A 88 -8.34 -7.84 0.98
N ARG A 89 -7.89 -6.58 0.81
CA ARG A 89 -7.91 -5.94 -0.52
C ARG A 89 -6.62 -6.23 -1.30
N THR A 90 -6.73 -6.30 -2.62
CA THR A 90 -5.59 -6.50 -3.52
C THR A 90 -4.55 -5.40 -3.30
N HIS A 91 -3.30 -5.79 -3.09
CA HIS A 91 -2.15 -4.89 -2.88
C HIS A 91 -2.36 -3.87 -1.74
N GLN A 92 -3.20 -4.20 -0.75
CA GLN A 92 -3.56 -3.26 0.31
C GLN A 92 -2.35 -2.71 1.05
N LEU A 93 -1.44 -3.59 1.49
CA LEU A 93 -0.24 -3.20 2.24
C LEU A 93 0.63 -2.23 1.44
N ASN A 94 0.89 -2.57 0.18
CA ASN A 94 1.66 -1.77 -0.76
C ASN A 94 1.10 -0.36 -0.93
N VAL A 95 -0.19 -0.26 -1.27
CA VAL A 95 -0.87 1.02 -1.49
C VAL A 95 -0.90 1.84 -0.20
N HIS A 96 -1.17 1.21 0.95
CA HIS A 96 -1.17 1.89 2.25
C HIS A 96 0.21 2.43 2.62
N CYS A 97 1.26 1.62 2.49
CA CYS A 97 2.64 2.03 2.78
C CYS A 97 3.10 3.19 1.88
N ALA A 98 2.82 3.11 0.57
CA ALA A 98 3.10 4.20 -0.37
C ALA A 98 2.32 5.48 -0.01
N ALA A 99 1.02 5.35 0.28
CA ALA A 99 0.16 6.47 0.66
C ALA A 99 0.58 7.12 1.98
N PHE A 100 1.00 6.30 2.97
CA PHE A 100 1.56 6.75 4.25
C PHE A 100 2.89 7.49 4.07
N GLY A 101 3.59 7.24 2.96
CA GLY A 101 4.84 7.92 2.61
C GLY A 101 6.11 7.13 2.84
N HIS A 102 5.97 5.83 3.09
CA HIS A 102 7.07 4.90 3.26
C HIS A 102 6.78 3.67 2.41
N PRO A 103 6.96 3.72 1.07
CA PRO A 103 6.68 2.57 0.21
C PRO A 103 7.56 1.37 0.60
N ILE A 104 7.10 0.17 0.25
CA ILE A 104 7.86 -1.06 0.46
C ILE A 104 9.08 -1.05 -0.47
N VAL A 105 10.25 -1.43 0.04
CA VAL A 105 11.47 -1.56 -0.76
C VAL A 105 11.23 -2.57 -1.90
N GLY A 106 11.60 -2.18 -3.12
CA GLY A 106 11.39 -2.99 -4.33
C GLY A 106 9.96 -2.98 -4.89
N ASP A 107 9.06 -2.13 -4.38
CA ASP A 107 7.73 -1.96 -4.97
C ASP A 107 7.79 -1.09 -6.24
N THR A 108 7.79 -1.76 -7.40
CA THR A 108 7.79 -1.12 -8.72
C THR A 108 6.42 -0.65 -9.19
N THR A 109 5.34 -1.01 -8.48
CA THR A 109 3.98 -0.64 -8.87
C THR A 109 3.54 0.64 -8.16
N TYR A 110 3.61 0.68 -6.84
CA TYR A 110 3.07 1.78 -6.02
C TYR A 110 4.13 2.66 -5.35
N GLY A 111 5.42 2.30 -5.45
CA GLY A 111 6.52 3.20 -5.06
C GLY A 111 6.62 4.45 -5.94
N ILE A 112 7.55 5.36 -5.60
CA ILE A 112 7.86 6.54 -6.44
C ILE A 112 8.20 6.11 -7.86
N ASP A 113 7.67 6.79 -8.89
CA ASP A 113 7.84 6.40 -10.30
C ASP A 113 7.45 4.94 -10.60
N GLY A 114 6.59 4.34 -9.78
CA GLY A 114 6.01 3.03 -10.06
C GLY A 114 5.01 3.10 -11.21
N GLU A 115 4.69 1.94 -11.79
CA GLU A 115 3.75 1.84 -12.91
C GLU A 115 2.40 2.52 -12.62
N ALA A 116 1.98 2.52 -11.36
CA ALA A 116 0.76 3.19 -10.94
C ALA A 116 0.93 4.72 -10.91
N GLY A 117 2.10 5.29 -10.60
CA GLY A 117 2.29 6.75 -10.40
C GLY A 117 1.64 7.63 -11.48
N PRO A 118 1.99 7.48 -12.77
CA PRO A 118 1.37 8.22 -13.88
C PRO A 118 -0.07 7.79 -14.20
N HIS A 119 -0.50 6.64 -13.67
CA HIS A 119 -1.65 5.87 -14.12
C HIS A 119 -2.55 5.40 -12.95
N GLY A 120 -2.64 6.15 -11.84
CA GLY A 120 -3.59 5.84 -10.76
C GLY A 120 -3.02 5.56 -9.37
N GLY A 121 -1.72 5.66 -9.17
CA GLY A 121 -1.09 5.83 -7.86
C GLY A 121 -1.41 7.21 -7.30
N LEU A 122 -1.16 7.40 -6.01
CA LEU A 122 -1.26 8.72 -5.39
C LEU A 122 -0.05 9.55 -5.78
N THR A 123 -0.27 10.78 -6.23
CA THR A 123 0.84 11.75 -6.29
C THR A 123 1.29 12.11 -4.89
N VAL A 124 2.49 12.69 -4.76
CA VAL A 124 3.01 13.17 -3.47
C VAL A 124 2.06 14.20 -2.87
N GLU A 125 1.57 15.13 -3.69
CA GLU A 125 0.61 16.17 -3.31
C GLU A 125 -0.72 15.58 -2.82
N GLU A 126 -1.24 14.56 -3.52
CA GLU A 126 -2.45 13.85 -3.10
C GLU A 126 -2.20 13.11 -1.78
N ALA A 127 -1.06 12.45 -1.63
CA ALA A 127 -0.71 11.71 -0.43
C ALA A 127 -0.53 12.64 0.78
N GLU A 128 0.11 13.80 0.61
CA GLU A 128 0.24 14.84 1.65
C GLU A 128 -1.11 15.42 2.05
N THR A 129 -2.02 15.62 1.09
CA THR A 129 -3.36 16.14 1.37
C THR A 129 -4.23 15.12 2.12
N LEU A 130 -4.13 13.84 1.76
CA LEU A 130 -4.93 12.76 2.37
C LEU A 130 -4.38 12.33 3.72
N MET A 131 -3.06 12.20 3.83
CA MET A 131 -2.34 11.77 5.01
C MET A 131 -1.08 12.62 5.18
N PRO A 132 -1.21 13.78 5.84
CA PRO A 132 -0.06 14.58 6.20
C PRO A 132 0.86 13.78 7.11
N ASN A 133 2.04 13.43 6.61
CA ASN A 133 3.08 12.76 7.37
C ASN A 133 4.37 13.57 7.22
N PRO A 134 4.77 14.35 8.24
CA PRO A 134 5.97 15.18 8.17
C PRO A 134 7.27 14.35 8.11
N ASN A 135 7.20 13.05 8.39
CA ASN A 135 8.31 12.12 8.38
C ASN A 135 8.34 11.21 7.12
N ARG A 136 7.48 11.48 6.12
CA ARG A 136 7.49 10.80 4.81
C ARG A 136 8.91 10.74 4.24
N ALA A 137 9.28 9.59 3.67
CA ALA A 137 10.54 9.44 2.97
C ALA A 137 10.61 10.44 1.82
N SER A 138 11.69 11.23 1.74
CA SER A 138 11.85 12.21 0.66
C SER A 138 11.88 11.52 -0.70
N LEU A 139 11.48 12.24 -1.76
CA LEU A 139 11.50 11.70 -3.12
C LEU A 139 12.91 11.31 -3.55
N GLU A 140 13.90 12.11 -3.15
CA GLU A 140 15.31 11.82 -3.37
C GLU A 140 15.72 10.50 -2.71
N LEU A 141 15.33 10.26 -1.45
CA LEU A 141 15.63 9.01 -0.76
C LEU A 141 14.95 7.81 -1.43
N GLN A 142 13.68 7.96 -1.83
CA GLN A 142 12.96 6.89 -2.52
C GLN A 142 13.60 6.55 -3.87
N GLN A 143 14.07 7.55 -4.61
CA GLN A 143 14.79 7.35 -5.87
C GLN A 143 16.16 6.69 -5.65
N GLN A 144 16.94 7.18 -4.68
CA GLN A 144 18.24 6.58 -4.32
C GLN A 144 18.08 5.11 -3.92
N MET A 145 17.04 4.78 -3.15
CA MET A 145 16.75 3.40 -2.77
C MET A 145 16.42 2.53 -3.98
N ARG A 146 15.58 3.03 -4.90
CA ARG A 146 15.26 2.33 -6.15
C ARG A 146 16.52 2.05 -6.97
N ASP A 147 17.37 3.06 -7.16
CA ASP A 147 18.59 2.94 -7.95
C ASP A 147 19.60 1.98 -7.30
N ALA A 148 19.71 1.99 -5.97
CA ALA A 148 20.60 1.10 -5.23
C ALA A 148 20.10 -0.36 -5.17
N HIS A 149 18.78 -0.55 -5.06
CA HIS A 149 18.13 -1.87 -4.99
C HIS A 149 18.04 -2.55 -6.36
N GLY A 150 17.91 -1.77 -7.43
CA GLY A 150 17.81 -2.26 -8.81
C GLY A 150 16.61 -3.18 -9.02
N ASP A 151 16.82 -4.28 -9.75
CA ASP A 151 15.79 -5.30 -10.05
C ASP A 151 15.59 -6.32 -8.91
N GLY A 152 15.97 -5.95 -7.68
CA GLY A 152 15.74 -6.78 -6.50
C GLY A 152 14.25 -7.01 -6.25
N GLY A 153 13.92 -8.18 -5.70
CA GLY A 153 12.54 -8.49 -5.30
C GLY A 153 11.99 -7.52 -4.25
N MET A 154 10.67 -7.53 -4.07
CA MET A 154 9.98 -6.69 -3.10
C MET A 154 10.11 -7.25 -1.67
N TYR A 155 10.36 -6.37 -0.69
CA TYR A 155 10.62 -6.77 0.70
C TYR A 155 9.32 -6.81 1.52
N VAL A 156 8.40 -7.67 1.09
CA VAL A 156 7.21 -8.05 1.83
C VAL A 156 7.16 -9.56 1.98
N HIS A 157 6.81 -10.03 3.16
CA HIS A 157 6.78 -11.45 3.49
C HIS A 157 5.58 -11.75 4.38
N ALA A 158 4.89 -12.85 4.09
CA ALA A 158 3.83 -13.37 4.94
C ALA A 158 4.47 -14.13 6.11
N LYS A 159 4.71 -13.42 7.21
CA LYS A 159 5.38 -13.97 8.40
C LYS A 159 4.53 -15.01 9.11
N SER A 160 3.26 -14.69 9.37
CA SER A 160 2.36 -15.58 10.09
C SER A 160 0.96 -15.59 9.47
N ILE A 161 0.25 -16.71 9.66
CA ILE A 161 -1.19 -16.81 9.40
C ILE A 161 -1.84 -17.62 10.51
N GLU A 162 -2.96 -17.09 11.02
CA GLU A 162 -3.73 -17.69 12.10
C GLU A 162 -5.18 -17.88 11.63
N PHE A 163 -5.73 -19.07 11.87
CA PHE A 163 -7.11 -19.38 11.53
C PHE A 163 -7.66 -20.58 12.30
N ASP A 164 -8.97 -20.59 12.53
CA ASP A 164 -9.66 -21.74 13.12
C ASP A 164 -9.64 -22.93 12.16
N HIS A 165 -9.27 -24.10 12.66
CA HIS A 165 -9.28 -25.34 11.89
C HIS A 165 -10.64 -25.51 11.18
N PRO A 166 -10.66 -25.86 9.87
CA PRO A 166 -11.88 -25.78 9.05
C PRO A 166 -13.00 -26.70 9.54
N ILE A 167 -12.64 -27.83 10.17
CA ILE A 167 -13.57 -28.82 10.74
C ILE A 167 -13.81 -28.55 12.23
N ASP A 168 -12.77 -28.64 13.06
CA ASP A 168 -12.87 -28.38 14.51
C ASP A 168 -12.53 -26.94 14.88
N LYS A 169 -13.55 -26.08 14.93
CA LYS A 169 -13.43 -24.64 15.25
C LYS A 169 -12.93 -24.32 16.67
N ARG A 170 -12.61 -25.33 17.48
CA ARG A 170 -11.97 -25.14 18.80
C ARG A 170 -10.46 -25.19 18.74
N ILE A 171 -9.90 -25.65 17.61
CA ILE A 171 -8.47 -25.77 17.39
C ILE A 171 -8.04 -24.57 16.54
N GLU A 172 -7.20 -23.72 17.13
CA GLU A 172 -6.53 -22.64 16.43
C GLU A 172 -5.26 -23.16 15.76
N ILE A 173 -5.10 -22.85 14.47
CA ILE A 173 -3.89 -23.17 13.71
C ILE A 173 -3.11 -21.89 13.53
N SER A 174 -1.84 -21.90 13.92
CA SER A 174 -0.87 -20.84 13.63
C SER A 174 0.30 -21.42 12.84
N LEU A 175 0.66 -20.75 11.75
CA LEU A 175 1.78 -21.10 10.89
C LEU A 175 2.71 -19.90 10.78
N ASP A 176 3.99 -20.09 11.11
CA ASP A 176 5.03 -19.08 11.04
C ASP A 176 6.08 -19.43 9.97
N CYS A 177 6.57 -18.41 9.27
CA CYS A 177 7.65 -18.51 8.31
C CYS A 177 8.60 -17.32 8.47
N ASP A 178 9.87 -17.56 8.78
CA ASP A 178 10.84 -16.48 8.92
C ASP A 178 11.06 -15.72 7.61
N ALA A 179 11.21 -14.39 7.71
CA ALA A 179 11.46 -13.55 6.56
C ALA A 179 12.91 -13.76 6.06
N PRO A 180 13.12 -13.83 4.73
CA PRO A 180 14.46 -14.02 4.16
C PRO A 180 15.30 -12.73 4.15
N PHE A 181 14.69 -11.60 4.51
CA PHE A 181 15.30 -10.28 4.60
C PHE A 181 15.19 -9.76 6.02
#